data_AF-A0A520DRT6-F1
#
_entry.id   AF-A0A520DRT6-F1
#
_cell.length_a   1.000
_cell.length_b   1.000
_cell.length_c   1.000
_cell.angle_alpha   90.00
_cell.angle_beta   90.00
_cell.angle_gamma   90.00
#
_symmetry.space_group_name_H-M   'P 1'
#
loop_
_entity.id
_entity.type
_entity.pdbx_description
1 polymer ?
#
loop_
_entity_poly.entity_id
_entity_poly.type
_entity_poly.pdbx_seq_one_letter_code
_entity_poly.pdbx_strand_id
1 'polypeptide(L)'
;MFLKRNVYYRKLEKTLTLFDDFDEQKESPKSQQESIIEKTINIPIEKLDFLYGAIAFDISVKDYGMEINFDIENLTIRPEFDVLKPYFEKFLKSKSVRAEISLVLRSGDIIAKSARSDDINKLSREIIEAARFRYVENTLFKRNSGYKIDATQNGGAISEGNNLPYESGEELLNDVLNKGNYRHQRQLRYLAEFHATHILKVRFVLSPFAFLFLLDGKDHFHMIMETLDSEEATYIWRINKSVGDLKIELERINEYVRVIRNQGRLAYLTSAPSNFSRILHDYSDERKGFVIWKDTLEEQII
;
A
#
# COMPACT_ATOMS: atom_id res chain seq x y z
N MET A 1 -14.38 -19.12 4.57
CA MET A 1 -14.48 -20.25 5.56
C MET A 1 -15.78 -21.08 5.53
N PHE A 2 -16.90 -20.66 4.92
CA PHE A 2 -18.16 -21.44 4.94
C PHE A 2 -18.20 -22.67 4.01
N LEU A 3 -17.37 -22.70 2.95
CA LEU A 3 -17.36 -23.80 1.97
C LEU A 3 -16.61 -25.06 2.42
N LYS A 4 -15.60 -24.95 3.30
CA LYS A 4 -14.87 -26.11 3.83
C LYS A 4 -15.73 -26.99 4.74
N ARG A 5 -16.75 -26.42 5.40
CA ARG A 5 -17.70 -27.18 6.23
C ARG A 5 -18.78 -27.88 5.40
N ASN A 6 -19.23 -27.28 4.30
CA ASN A 6 -20.34 -27.84 3.49
C ASN A 6 -19.99 -29.15 2.75
N VAL A 7 -18.72 -29.36 2.40
CA VAL A 7 -18.29 -30.62 1.76
C VAL A 7 -18.27 -31.78 2.77
N TYR A 8 -17.97 -31.50 4.04
CA TYR A 8 -17.91 -32.52 5.09
C TYR A 8 -19.30 -32.98 5.53
N TYR A 9 -20.29 -32.08 5.59
CA TYR A 9 -21.68 -32.44 5.90
C TYR A 9 -22.36 -33.29 4.82
N ARG A 10 -21.95 -33.19 3.55
CA ARG A 10 -22.53 -33.99 2.45
C ARG A 10 -22.00 -35.42 2.39
N LYS A 11 -20.94 -35.75 3.13
CA LYS A 11 -20.37 -37.12 3.23
C LYS A 11 -20.91 -37.92 4.42
N LEU A 12 -21.73 -37.31 5.28
CA LEU A 12 -22.54 -38.06 6.24
C LEU A 12 -23.70 -38.69 5.46
N GLU A 13 -23.47 -39.93 5.02
CA GLU A 13 -24.53 -40.81 4.56
C GLU A 13 -25.70 -40.80 5.55
N LYS A 14 -26.90 -40.66 4.98
CA LYS A 14 -28.20 -41.19 5.45
C LYS A 14 -28.14 -42.03 6.74
N THR A 15 -27.99 -41.39 7.90
CA THR A 15 -28.57 -41.95 9.11
C THR A 15 -30.01 -41.46 9.15
N LEU A 16 -30.93 -42.36 8.82
CA LEU A 16 -32.37 -42.21 9.05
C LEU A 16 -32.58 -41.60 10.44
N THR A 17 -33.30 -40.49 10.50
CA THR A 17 -33.67 -39.88 11.78
C THR A 17 -34.94 -40.53 12.29
N LEU A 18 -35.13 -40.51 13.62
CA LEU A 18 -36.25 -41.14 14.35
C LEU A 18 -37.65 -40.58 13.98
N PHE A 19 -37.74 -39.74 12.96
CA PHE A 19 -38.93 -39.00 12.51
C PHE A 19 -39.27 -39.28 11.04
N ASP A 20 -38.57 -40.20 10.37
CA ASP A 20 -38.90 -40.62 9.02
C ASP A 20 -40.02 -41.69 9.06
N ASP A 21 -41.24 -41.25 9.36
CA ASP A 21 -42.45 -42.05 9.22
C ASP A 21 -43.57 -41.20 8.61
N PHE A 22 -44.05 -41.67 7.46
CA PHE A 22 -45.26 -41.29 6.71
C PHE A 22 -45.32 -39.91 6.02
N ASP A 23 -44.96 -39.88 4.72
CA ASP A 23 -46.00 -39.99 3.69
C ASP A 23 -45.38 -40.20 2.28
N GLU A 24 -45.87 -41.24 1.61
CA GLU A 24 -45.57 -41.52 0.22
C GLU A 24 -46.17 -40.44 -0.68
N GLN A 25 -45.33 -39.75 -1.47
CA GLN A 25 -45.63 -39.52 -2.88
C GLN A 25 -44.37 -39.19 -3.70
N LYS A 26 -44.23 -40.00 -4.74
CA LYS A 26 -43.14 -40.07 -5.72
C LYS A 26 -43.01 -38.78 -6.52
N GLU A 27 -41.83 -38.18 -6.52
CA GLU A 27 -41.18 -37.71 -7.75
C GLU A 27 -39.66 -37.92 -7.63
N SER A 28 -39.15 -38.87 -8.41
CA SER A 28 -37.71 -39.09 -8.60
C SER A 28 -37.08 -37.86 -9.27
N PRO A 29 -36.04 -37.20 -8.70
CA PRO A 29 -35.37 -36.14 -9.41
C PRO A 29 -34.56 -36.78 -10.55
N LYS A 30 -34.93 -36.45 -11.79
CA LYS A 30 -34.12 -36.74 -12.98
C LYS A 30 -32.67 -36.37 -12.68
N SER A 31 -31.77 -37.33 -12.85
CA SER A 31 -30.33 -37.15 -12.72
C SER A 31 -29.86 -36.09 -13.73
N GLN A 32 -29.82 -34.82 -13.32
CA GLN A 32 -29.13 -33.78 -14.06
C GLN A 32 -27.64 -34.14 -14.01
N GLN A 33 -27.09 -34.67 -15.10
CA GLN A 33 -25.67 -35.02 -15.20
C GLN A 33 -24.83 -33.77 -14.95
N GLU A 34 -24.00 -33.83 -13.90
CA GLU A 34 -22.96 -32.85 -13.62
C GLU A 34 -21.72 -33.21 -14.43
N SER A 35 -21.10 -32.22 -15.08
CA SER A 35 -19.78 -32.37 -15.69
C SER A 35 -18.76 -31.54 -14.93
N ILE A 36 -17.60 -32.12 -14.66
CA ILE A 36 -16.49 -31.48 -13.97
C ILE A 36 -15.37 -31.27 -14.98
N ILE A 37 -14.84 -30.05 -15.04
CA ILE A 37 -13.71 -29.68 -15.87
C ILE A 37 -12.58 -29.27 -14.95
N GLU A 38 -11.45 -29.95 -15.07
CA GLU A 38 -10.21 -29.62 -14.37
C GLU A 38 -9.15 -29.25 -15.39
N LYS A 39 -8.46 -28.12 -15.16
CA LYS A 39 -7.43 -27.64 -16.07
C LYS A 39 -6.34 -26.93 -15.30
N THR A 40 -5.10 -27.16 -15.73
CA THR A 40 -3.96 -26.36 -15.30
C THR A 40 -3.68 -25.29 -16.35
N ILE A 41 -3.55 -24.04 -15.90
CA ILE A 41 -3.24 -22.90 -16.75
C ILE A 41 -2.07 -22.09 -16.21
N ASN A 42 -1.41 -21.35 -17.09
CA ASN A 42 -0.38 -20.38 -16.73
C ASN A 42 -0.93 -18.97 -16.98
N ILE A 43 -0.98 -18.16 -15.93
CA ILE A 43 -1.53 -16.80 -15.97
C ILE A 43 -0.37 -15.83 -15.83
N PRO A 44 -0.16 -14.89 -16.78
CA PRO A 44 0.84 -13.84 -16.61
C PRO A 44 0.59 -13.06 -15.32
N ILE A 45 1.65 -12.81 -14.53
CA ILE A 45 1.56 -12.07 -13.26
C ILE A 45 0.98 -10.68 -13.48
N GLU A 46 1.28 -10.06 -14.62
CA GLU A 46 0.71 -8.78 -15.05
C GLU A 46 -0.82 -8.76 -15.10
N LYS A 47 -1.45 -9.90 -15.42
CA LYS A 47 -2.91 -10.06 -15.57
C LYS A 47 -3.61 -10.47 -14.27
N LEU A 48 -2.88 -10.56 -13.17
CA LEU A 48 -3.49 -10.85 -11.87
C LEU A 48 -4.06 -9.56 -11.27
N ASP A 49 -5.30 -9.62 -10.81
CA ASP A 49 -5.93 -8.52 -10.10
C ASP A 49 -5.79 -8.76 -8.60
N PHE A 50 -5.06 -7.87 -7.91
CA PHE A 50 -4.92 -7.94 -6.46
C PHE A 50 -6.11 -7.28 -5.79
N LEU A 51 -6.87 -8.07 -5.04
CA LEU A 51 -8.02 -7.64 -4.27
C LEU A 51 -7.71 -7.75 -2.77
N TYR A 52 -8.57 -7.21 -1.91
CA TYR A 52 -8.42 -7.41 -0.47
C TYR A 52 -8.61 -8.88 -0.10
N GLY A 53 -7.50 -9.57 0.17
CA GLY A 53 -7.52 -10.95 0.62
C GLY A 53 -7.66 -12.01 -0.48
N ALA A 54 -7.60 -11.62 -1.76
CA ALA A 54 -7.72 -12.54 -2.89
C ALA A 54 -6.95 -12.03 -4.11
N ILE A 55 -6.53 -12.96 -4.96
CA ILE A 55 -5.95 -12.67 -6.28
C ILE A 55 -6.92 -13.20 -7.33
N ALA A 56 -7.44 -12.32 -8.17
CA ALA A 56 -8.37 -12.64 -9.22
C ALA A 56 -7.70 -12.68 -10.60
N PHE A 57 -8.30 -13.42 -11.53
CA PHE A 57 -7.90 -13.46 -12.94
C PHE A 57 -9.04 -13.99 -13.81
N ASP A 58 -9.06 -13.55 -15.05
CA ASP A 58 -10.05 -13.98 -16.04
C ASP A 58 -9.49 -15.01 -17.01
N ILE A 59 -10.32 -16.00 -17.34
CA ILE A 59 -10.03 -16.99 -18.37
C ILE A 59 -11.15 -16.99 -19.40
N SER A 60 -10.77 -16.80 -20.66
CA SER A 60 -11.64 -17.14 -21.77
C SER A 60 -11.60 -18.65 -22.02
N VAL A 61 -12.70 -19.34 -21.72
CA VAL A 61 -12.83 -20.77 -22.02
C VAL A 61 -13.47 -20.89 -23.40
N LYS A 62 -12.64 -21.15 -24.42
CA LYS A 62 -13.06 -21.25 -25.83
C LYS A 62 -14.24 -22.22 -26.04
N ASP A 63 -14.34 -23.25 -25.21
CA ASP A 63 -15.39 -24.28 -25.28
C ASP A 63 -16.79 -23.74 -24.89
N TYR A 64 -16.87 -22.58 -24.23
CA TYR A 64 -18.14 -22.00 -23.74
C TYR A 64 -18.39 -20.56 -24.22
N GLY A 65 -17.45 -19.95 -24.95
CA GLY A 65 -17.60 -18.57 -25.45
C GLY A 65 -17.79 -17.50 -24.37
N MET A 66 -17.40 -17.81 -23.12
CA MET A 66 -17.57 -16.95 -21.95
C MET A 66 -16.23 -16.68 -21.27
N GLU A 67 -16.08 -15.47 -20.74
CA GLU A 67 -15.01 -15.15 -19.80
C GLU A 67 -15.45 -15.52 -18.38
N ILE A 68 -14.64 -16.32 -17.72
CA ILE A 68 -14.89 -16.79 -16.37
C ILE A 68 -13.82 -16.20 -15.46
N ASN A 69 -14.27 -15.40 -14.51
CA ASN A 69 -13.43 -14.88 -13.45
C ASN A 69 -13.18 -15.95 -12.39
N PHE A 70 -11.94 -16.09 -11.93
CA PHE A 70 -11.56 -16.93 -10.80
C PHE A 70 -10.84 -16.09 -9.75
N ASP A 71 -10.96 -16.49 -8.49
CA ASP A 71 -10.25 -15.90 -7.37
C ASP A 71 -9.57 -16.98 -6.53
N ILE A 72 -8.40 -16.63 -5.99
CA ILE A 72 -7.63 -17.47 -5.05
C ILE A 72 -7.44 -16.66 -3.77
N GLU A 73 -7.91 -17.19 -2.65
CA GLU A 73 -7.76 -16.57 -1.32
C GLU A 73 -6.27 -16.40 -0.96
N ASN A 74 -5.88 -15.16 -0.70
CA ASN A 74 -4.59 -14.79 -0.13
C ASN A 74 -4.81 -13.59 0.81
N LEU A 75 -4.99 -13.86 2.10
CA LEU A 75 -5.33 -12.85 3.11
C LEU A 75 -4.26 -11.75 3.29
N THR A 76 -3.05 -11.97 2.76
CA THR A 76 -1.94 -11.03 2.86
C THR A 76 -1.88 -10.04 1.71
N ILE A 77 -2.51 -10.35 0.57
CA ILE A 77 -2.47 -9.47 -0.61
C ILE A 77 -3.42 -8.27 -0.44
N ARG A 78 -3.06 -7.18 -1.10
CA ARG A 78 -3.77 -5.91 -1.12
C ARG A 78 -3.66 -5.26 -2.51
N PRO A 79 -4.64 -4.45 -2.95
CA PRO A 79 -4.58 -3.78 -4.25
C PRO A 79 -3.34 -2.92 -4.46
N GLU A 80 -2.85 -2.25 -3.42
CA GLU A 80 -1.68 -1.37 -3.44
C GLU A 80 -0.38 -2.11 -3.79
N PHE A 81 -0.37 -3.46 -3.69
CA PHE A 81 0.77 -4.29 -4.04
C PHE A 81 0.88 -4.59 -5.54
N ASP A 82 -0.01 -4.06 -6.37
CA ASP A 82 0.06 -4.23 -7.82
C ASP A 82 1.42 -3.79 -8.40
N VAL A 83 1.96 -2.68 -7.90
CA VAL A 83 3.30 -2.16 -8.26
C VAL A 83 4.45 -3.12 -7.92
N LEU A 84 4.20 -4.15 -7.10
CA LEU A 84 5.18 -5.17 -6.71
C LEU A 84 5.23 -6.36 -7.68
N LYS A 85 4.34 -6.44 -8.68
CA LYS A 85 4.32 -7.51 -9.69
C LYS A 85 5.72 -7.84 -10.28
N PRO A 86 6.56 -6.87 -10.70
CA PRO A 86 7.91 -7.15 -11.20
C PRO A 86 8.84 -7.81 -10.18
N TYR A 87 8.60 -7.59 -8.88
CA TYR A 87 9.36 -8.23 -7.81
C TYR A 87 8.89 -9.67 -7.58
N PHE A 88 7.60 -9.93 -7.69
CA PHE A 88 7.05 -11.29 -7.64
C PHE A 88 7.52 -12.14 -8.83
N GLU A 89 7.63 -11.56 -10.03
CA GLU A 89 8.22 -12.27 -11.18
C GLU A 89 9.65 -12.73 -10.90
N LYS A 90 10.47 -11.84 -10.31
CA LYS A 90 11.85 -12.15 -9.94
C LYS A 90 11.93 -13.20 -8.83
N PHE A 91 11.05 -13.13 -7.84
CA PHE A 91 11.00 -14.07 -6.73
C PHE A 91 10.57 -15.47 -7.20
N LEU A 92 9.49 -15.55 -7.97
CA LEU A 92 8.97 -16.81 -8.52
C LEU A 92 9.83 -17.36 -9.66
N LYS A 93 10.78 -16.57 -10.19
CA LYS A 93 11.61 -16.87 -11.35
C LYS A 93 10.78 -17.19 -12.60
N SER A 94 9.63 -16.56 -12.72
CA SER A 94 8.65 -16.78 -13.79
C SER A 94 7.83 -15.52 -13.99
N LYS A 95 7.40 -15.25 -15.24
CA LYS A 95 6.45 -14.18 -15.57
C LYS A 95 4.98 -14.60 -15.42
N SER A 96 4.74 -15.86 -15.12
CA SER A 96 3.41 -16.43 -14.97
C SER A 96 3.32 -17.29 -13.72
N VAL A 97 2.13 -17.33 -13.11
CA VAL A 97 1.76 -18.27 -12.05
C VAL A 97 1.01 -19.45 -12.64
N ARG A 98 1.28 -20.65 -12.13
CA ARG A 98 0.49 -21.83 -12.46
C ARG A 98 -0.74 -21.90 -11.56
N ALA A 99 -1.92 -22.04 -12.15
CA ALA A 99 -3.17 -22.24 -11.43
C ALA A 99 -3.91 -23.49 -11.91
N GLU A 100 -4.42 -24.26 -10.96
CA GLU A 100 -5.33 -25.37 -11.16
C GLU A 100 -6.76 -24.85 -10.97
N ILE A 101 -7.58 -24.96 -12.00
CA ILE A 101 -8.98 -24.56 -11.97
C ILE A 101 -9.90 -25.77 -12.05
N SER A 102 -11.02 -25.68 -11.35
CA SER A 102 -12.11 -26.65 -11.40
C SER A 102 -13.43 -25.92 -11.65
N LEU A 103 -14.19 -26.39 -12.62
CA LEU A 103 -15.53 -25.92 -12.96
C LEU A 103 -16.50 -27.09 -12.85
N VAL A 104 -17.64 -26.85 -12.20
CA VAL A 104 -18.74 -27.80 -12.16
C VAL A 104 -19.90 -27.20 -12.94
N LEU A 105 -20.31 -27.90 -13.98
CA LEU A 105 -21.40 -27.51 -14.86
C LEU A 105 -22.59 -28.45 -14.66
N ARG A 106 -23.79 -27.90 -14.73
CA ARG A 106 -25.04 -28.69 -14.71
C ARG A 106 -25.96 -28.14 -15.78
N SER A 107 -26.32 -28.99 -16.75
CA SER A 107 -27.18 -28.60 -17.88
C SER A 107 -26.69 -27.37 -18.66
N GLY A 108 -25.37 -27.11 -18.67
CA GLY A 108 -24.76 -25.95 -19.32
C GLY A 108 -24.47 -24.76 -18.42
N ASP A 109 -25.04 -24.72 -17.20
CA ASP A 109 -24.85 -23.63 -16.24
C ASP A 109 -23.70 -23.90 -15.27
N ILE A 110 -22.94 -22.87 -14.92
CA ILE A 110 -21.85 -22.95 -13.93
C ILE A 110 -22.47 -22.96 -12.53
N ILE A 111 -22.39 -24.10 -11.84
CA ILE A 111 -22.89 -24.26 -10.47
C ILE A 111 -21.78 -24.12 -9.42
N ALA A 112 -20.52 -24.35 -9.80
CA ALA A 112 -19.37 -24.11 -8.94
C ALA A 112 -18.11 -23.81 -9.73
N LYS A 113 -17.23 -22.99 -9.15
CA LYS A 113 -15.88 -22.71 -9.63
C LYS A 113 -14.90 -22.70 -8.47
N SER A 114 -13.67 -23.14 -8.69
CA SER A 114 -12.57 -22.98 -7.74
C SER A 114 -11.23 -22.90 -8.45
N ALA A 115 -10.29 -22.17 -7.87
CA ALA A 115 -8.91 -22.12 -8.33
C ALA A 115 -7.94 -22.36 -7.17
N ARG A 116 -6.77 -22.92 -7.47
CA ARG A 116 -5.66 -23.12 -6.54
C ARG A 116 -4.34 -22.83 -7.24
N SER A 117 -3.36 -22.29 -6.52
CA SER A 117 -2.03 -22.04 -7.06
C SER A 117 -0.99 -22.09 -5.96
N ASP A 118 -0.04 -23.01 -6.08
CA ASP A 118 1.11 -23.08 -5.17
C ASP A 118 2.02 -21.87 -5.31
N ASP A 119 2.08 -21.26 -6.50
CA ASP A 119 2.87 -20.05 -6.73
C ASP A 119 2.28 -18.84 -5.98
N ILE A 120 0.95 -18.69 -6.00
CA ILE A 120 0.26 -17.65 -5.20
C ILE A 120 0.40 -17.92 -3.71
N ASN A 121 0.37 -19.18 -3.27
CA ASN A 121 0.57 -19.55 -1.87
C ASN A 121 1.98 -19.21 -1.35
N LYS A 122 2.99 -19.13 -2.23
CA LYS A 122 4.35 -18.68 -1.86
C LYS A 122 4.45 -17.18 -1.63
N LEU A 123 3.46 -16.38 -2.06
CA LEU A 123 3.39 -14.95 -1.79
C LEU A 123 2.91 -14.72 -0.35
N SER A 124 3.78 -15.10 0.60
CA SER A 124 3.55 -14.93 2.02
C SER A 124 3.78 -13.48 2.45
N ARG A 125 3.37 -13.17 3.68
CA ARG A 125 3.60 -11.85 4.28
C ARG A 125 5.07 -11.45 4.23
N GLU A 126 5.98 -12.37 4.54
CA GLU A 126 7.43 -12.12 4.55
C GLU A 126 7.96 -11.74 3.16
N ILE A 127 7.47 -12.42 2.12
CA ILE A 127 7.85 -12.14 0.73
C ILE A 127 7.31 -10.79 0.27
N ILE A 128 6.05 -10.48 0.61
CA ILE A 128 5.44 -9.18 0.32
C ILE A 128 6.23 -8.07 1.02
N GLU A 129 6.52 -8.21 2.31
CA GLU A 129 7.31 -7.23 3.08
C GLU A 129 8.72 -7.02 2.53
N ALA A 130 9.38 -8.09 2.10
CA ALA A 130 10.69 -8.00 1.44
C ALA A 130 10.60 -7.29 0.08
N ALA A 131 9.54 -7.53 -0.70
CA ALA A 131 9.30 -6.85 -1.96
C ALA A 131 9.01 -5.35 -1.75
N ARG A 132 8.19 -5.00 -0.75
CA ARG A 132 7.90 -3.61 -0.35
C ARG A 132 9.18 -2.85 0.01
N PHE A 133 10.01 -3.46 0.86
CA PHE A 133 11.28 -2.86 1.26
C PHE A 133 12.20 -2.60 0.06
N ARG A 134 12.36 -3.60 -0.83
CA ARG A 134 13.18 -3.46 -2.05
C ARG A 134 12.60 -2.42 -3.01
N TYR A 135 11.28 -2.31 -3.10
CA TYR A 135 10.61 -1.29 -3.90
C TYR A 135 10.98 0.10 -3.42
N VAL A 136 10.78 0.37 -2.11
CA VAL A 136 11.15 1.64 -1.47
C VAL A 136 12.64 1.93 -1.65
N GLU A 137 13.51 0.96 -1.40
CA GLU A 137 14.95 1.17 -1.51
C GLU A 137 15.38 1.57 -2.93
N ASN A 138 14.85 0.89 -3.95
CA ASN A 138 15.18 1.19 -5.33
C ASN A 138 14.53 2.48 -5.85
N THR A 139 13.34 2.84 -5.36
CA THR A 139 12.60 4.01 -5.84
C THR A 139 12.95 5.30 -5.10
N LEU A 140 13.21 5.23 -3.80
CA LEU A 140 13.43 6.40 -2.95
C LEU A 140 14.91 6.66 -2.66
N PHE A 141 15.75 5.62 -2.56
CA PHE A 141 17.12 5.76 -2.05
C PHE A 141 18.22 5.62 -3.11
N LYS A 142 17.97 4.95 -4.25
CA LYS A 142 18.96 4.86 -5.34
C LYS A 142 18.94 6.09 -6.25
N ARG A 143 19.77 7.08 -5.88
CA ARG A 143 20.03 8.34 -6.61
C ARG A 143 20.50 8.24 -8.09
N ASN A 144 20.77 7.04 -8.64
CA ASN A 144 21.47 6.88 -9.93
C ASN A 144 20.84 5.93 -10.95
N SER A 145 19.64 5.38 -10.75
CA SER A 145 18.96 4.68 -11.86
C SER A 145 17.94 5.61 -12.49
N GLY A 146 18.08 5.85 -13.80
CA GLY A 146 17.19 6.66 -14.64
C GLY A 146 15.75 6.15 -14.78
N TYR A 147 15.20 5.52 -13.73
CA TYR A 147 13.77 5.47 -13.48
C TYR A 147 13.32 6.88 -13.14
N LYS A 148 13.05 7.66 -14.18
CA LYS A 148 12.04 8.71 -14.09
C LYS A 148 10.77 7.99 -13.65
N ILE A 149 10.41 8.09 -12.37
CA ILE A 149 9.00 8.00 -12.02
C ILE A 149 8.37 9.04 -12.92
N ASP A 150 7.56 8.59 -13.87
CA ASP A 150 6.87 9.46 -14.81
C ASP A 150 5.86 10.27 -13.98
N ALA A 151 6.36 11.35 -13.39
CA ALA A 151 5.62 12.32 -12.60
C ALA A 151 4.70 13.16 -13.50
N THR A 152 4.43 12.69 -14.71
CA THR A 152 3.54 13.27 -15.71
C THR A 152 2.07 12.88 -15.47
N GLN A 153 1.76 11.95 -14.55
CA GLN A 153 0.37 11.65 -14.19
C GLN A 153 -0.10 12.10 -12.81
N ASN A 154 0.78 12.53 -11.90
CA ASN A 154 0.38 13.14 -10.63
C ASN A 154 1.06 14.51 -10.47
N GLY A 155 0.37 15.54 -10.95
CA GLY A 155 0.81 16.92 -10.92
C GLY A 155 1.12 17.40 -9.49
N GLY A 156 2.39 17.34 -9.10
CA GLY A 156 2.97 18.09 -7.97
C GLY A 156 2.15 18.14 -6.67
N ALA A 157 1.41 17.08 -6.36
CA ALA A 157 0.70 16.95 -5.11
C ALA A 157 1.58 16.20 -4.13
N ILE A 158 1.61 16.67 -2.88
CA ILE A 158 1.83 15.80 -1.72
C ILE A 158 1.12 14.46 -1.99
N SER A 159 1.90 13.38 -2.08
CA SER A 159 1.39 12.13 -2.63
C SER A 159 0.46 11.45 -1.62
N GLU A 160 -0.83 11.40 -1.92
CA GLU A 160 -1.74 10.42 -1.33
C GLU A 160 -1.57 9.09 -2.09
N GLY A 161 -0.74 8.19 -1.56
CA GLY A 161 -0.81 6.73 -1.76
C GLY A 161 -0.60 6.08 -3.15
N ASN A 162 -0.92 6.73 -4.27
CA ASN A 162 -1.36 5.98 -5.46
C ASN A 162 -0.30 5.16 -6.22
N ASN A 163 1.01 5.32 -5.95
CA ASN A 163 2.07 4.56 -6.63
C ASN A 163 3.02 3.82 -5.68
N LEU A 164 2.78 3.87 -4.37
CA LEU A 164 3.61 3.17 -3.39
C LEU A 164 2.82 1.98 -2.81
N PRO A 165 3.49 0.89 -2.44
CA PRO A 165 2.84 -0.28 -1.85
C PRO A 165 2.52 -0.05 -0.36
N TYR A 166 1.89 1.08 -0.03
CA TYR A 166 1.53 1.52 1.32
C TYR A 166 0.16 2.20 1.28
N GLU A 167 -0.68 1.89 2.26
CA GLU A 167 -2.03 2.46 2.38
C GLU A 167 -2.00 3.93 2.84
N SER A 168 -0.92 4.35 3.51
CA SER A 168 -0.78 5.70 4.07
C SER A 168 0.67 6.15 4.24
N GLY A 169 0.86 7.46 4.43
CA GLY A 169 2.17 8.03 4.75
C GLY A 169 2.68 7.58 6.12
N GLU A 170 1.77 7.32 7.07
CA GLU A 170 2.07 6.78 8.40
C GLU A 170 2.62 5.35 8.31
N GLU A 171 2.02 4.51 7.47
CA GLU A 171 2.50 3.14 7.26
C GLU A 171 3.90 3.16 6.64
N LEU A 172 4.11 4.00 5.62
CA LEU A 172 5.43 4.19 5.01
C LEU A 172 6.46 4.69 6.03
N LEU A 173 6.10 5.71 6.82
CA LEU A 173 6.97 6.27 7.83
C LEU A 173 7.37 5.22 8.87
N ASN A 174 6.42 4.46 9.39
CA ASN A 174 6.68 3.39 10.35
C ASN A 174 7.60 2.32 9.76
N ASP A 175 7.39 1.94 8.50
CA ASP A 175 8.23 0.93 7.86
C ASP A 175 9.67 1.41 7.68
N VAL A 176 9.83 2.64 7.19
CA VAL A 176 11.12 3.31 7.06
C VAL A 176 11.81 3.40 8.43
N LEU A 177 11.13 3.90 9.47
CA LEU A 177 11.72 4.06 10.80
C LEU A 177 12.11 2.73 11.48
N ASN A 178 11.49 1.61 11.10
CA ASN A 178 11.76 0.31 11.72
C ASN A 178 12.78 -0.54 10.95
N LYS A 179 12.90 -0.36 9.63
CA LYS A 179 13.75 -1.22 8.78
C LYS A 179 15.09 -0.60 8.39
N GLY A 180 15.26 0.72 8.53
CA GLY A 180 16.50 1.40 8.16
C GLY A 180 17.17 2.14 9.32
N ASN A 181 18.47 2.39 9.15
CA ASN A 181 19.25 3.31 9.97
C ASN A 181 19.52 4.56 9.15
N TYR A 182 18.77 5.63 9.43
CA TYR A 182 18.80 6.87 8.66
C TYR A 182 19.28 8.02 9.53
N ARG A 183 19.98 8.99 8.93
CA ARG A 183 20.56 10.13 9.66
C ARG A 183 19.55 10.88 10.50
N HIS A 184 18.31 11.06 10.02
CA HIS A 184 17.27 11.83 10.71
C HIS A 184 16.21 10.94 11.40
N GLN A 185 16.54 9.69 11.70
CA GLN A 185 15.59 8.74 12.31
C GLN A 185 15.04 9.24 13.67
N ARG A 186 15.86 9.91 14.49
CA ARG A 186 15.43 10.46 15.79
C ARG A 186 14.46 11.62 15.62
N GLN A 187 14.75 12.53 14.70
CA GLN A 187 13.93 13.68 14.36
C GLN A 187 12.57 13.21 13.83
N LEU A 188 12.57 12.28 12.88
CA LEU A 188 11.34 11.71 12.33
C LEU A 188 10.50 10.97 13.37
N ARG A 189 11.12 10.21 14.30
CA ARG A 189 10.41 9.58 15.43
C ARG A 189 9.75 10.62 16.32
N TYR A 190 10.46 11.68 16.66
CA TYR A 190 9.93 12.78 17.47
C TYR A 190 8.75 13.45 16.75
N LEU A 191 8.91 13.84 15.49
CA LEU A 191 7.85 14.49 14.72
C LEU A 191 6.62 13.59 14.55
N ALA A 192 6.81 12.28 14.37
CA ALA A 192 5.72 11.32 14.27
C ALA A 192 4.90 11.23 15.57
N GLU A 193 5.56 11.30 16.72
CA GLU A 193 4.91 11.25 18.04
C GLU A 193 4.01 12.47 18.28
N PHE A 194 4.46 13.66 17.88
CA PHE A 194 3.72 14.91 18.09
C PHE A 194 2.81 15.30 16.91
N HIS A 195 2.77 14.49 15.86
CA HIS A 195 1.97 14.78 14.69
C HIS A 195 0.48 14.83 15.02
N ALA A 196 -0.18 15.93 14.64
CA ALA A 196 -1.62 16.14 14.77
C ALA A 196 -2.42 15.31 13.75
N THR A 197 -2.33 13.98 13.87
CA THR A 197 -2.99 12.97 13.02
C THR A 197 -4.51 13.12 12.94
N HIS A 198 -5.14 13.68 13.97
CA HIS A 198 -6.59 13.96 13.99
C HIS A 198 -7.00 15.12 13.06
N ILE A 199 -6.04 15.94 12.62
CA ILE A 199 -6.26 17.08 11.71
C ILE A 199 -5.80 16.74 10.30
N LEU A 200 -4.59 16.19 10.17
CA LEU A 200 -3.96 15.90 8.88
C LEU A 200 -3.21 14.57 8.98
N LYS A 201 -3.32 13.74 7.95
CA LYS A 201 -2.48 12.53 7.81
C LYS A 201 -1.04 12.90 7.50
N VAL A 202 -0.10 12.03 7.85
CA VAL A 202 1.31 12.13 7.45
C VAL A 202 1.39 12.15 5.93
N ARG A 203 2.19 13.08 5.44
CA ARG A 203 2.37 13.35 4.02
C ARG A 203 3.83 13.20 3.67
N PHE A 204 4.14 12.96 2.40
CA PHE A 204 5.52 12.87 1.95
C PHE A 204 5.71 13.41 0.52
N VAL A 205 6.95 13.72 0.21
CA VAL A 205 7.44 14.17 -1.10
C VAL A 205 8.48 13.16 -1.57
N LEU A 206 8.51 12.87 -2.87
CA LEU A 206 9.43 11.87 -3.44
C LEU A 206 10.79 12.47 -3.86
N SER A 207 10.84 13.76 -4.18
CA SER A 207 12.06 14.43 -4.66
C SER A 207 12.07 15.91 -4.24
N PRO A 208 12.89 16.29 -3.24
CA PRO A 208 13.65 15.41 -2.35
C PRO A 208 12.73 14.50 -1.52
N PHE A 209 13.21 13.30 -1.11
CA PHE A 209 12.42 12.41 -0.25
C PHE A 209 12.32 12.98 1.16
N ALA A 210 11.13 13.42 1.54
CA ALA A 210 10.87 14.10 2.80
C ALA A 210 9.46 13.81 3.31
N PHE A 211 9.29 13.81 4.62
CA PHE A 211 7.99 13.72 5.29
C PHE A 211 7.51 15.11 5.69
N LEU A 212 6.20 15.32 5.65
CA LEU A 212 5.51 16.50 6.14
C LEU A 212 4.67 16.13 7.36
N PHE A 213 4.90 16.86 8.45
CA PHE A 213 4.21 16.72 9.72
C PHE A 213 3.50 18.02 10.08
N LEU A 214 2.25 17.92 10.48
CA LEU A 214 1.54 19.01 11.13
C LEU A 214 1.70 18.88 12.64
N LEU A 215 2.27 19.88 13.30
CA LEU A 215 2.29 19.99 14.76
C LEU A 215 1.31 21.07 15.23
N ASP A 216 0.59 20.78 16.31
CA ASP A 216 -0.29 21.72 16.98
C ASP A 216 0.49 22.46 18.08
N GLY A 217 1.03 23.64 17.73
CA GLY A 217 1.75 24.50 18.67
C GLY A 217 0.81 25.22 19.63
N LYS A 218 1.29 26.19 20.41
CA LYS A 218 0.39 26.90 21.35
C LYS A 218 -0.59 27.82 20.62
N ASP A 219 -0.03 28.75 19.84
CA ASP A 219 -0.78 29.81 19.16
C ASP A 219 -0.97 29.54 17.65
N HIS A 220 -0.12 28.68 17.07
CA HIS A 220 -0.06 28.42 15.64
C HIS A 220 0.03 26.92 15.35
N PHE A 221 -0.47 26.51 14.18
CA PHE A 221 -0.08 25.24 13.56
C PHE A 221 1.30 25.39 12.92
N HIS A 222 2.06 24.30 12.89
CA HIS A 222 3.37 24.28 12.27
C HIS A 222 3.45 23.10 11.29
N MET A 223 3.61 23.41 10.00
CA MET A 223 3.96 22.39 9.02
C MET A 223 5.48 22.22 9.03
N ILE A 224 5.93 20.99 9.19
CA ILE A 224 7.34 20.64 9.29
C ILE A 224 7.68 19.68 8.16
N MET A 225 8.63 20.04 7.32
CA MET A 225 9.22 19.13 6.34
C MET A 225 10.59 18.68 6.83
N GLU A 226 10.76 17.37 6.96
CA GLU A 226 11.98 16.71 7.41
C GLU A 226 12.40 15.65 6.40
N THR A 227 13.69 15.61 6.07
CA THR A 227 14.23 14.63 5.13
C THR A 227 14.68 13.39 5.87
N LEU A 228 14.89 12.30 5.12
CA LEU A 228 15.25 11.04 5.75
C LEU A 228 16.75 10.95 6.08
N ASP A 229 17.60 11.26 5.10
CA ASP A 229 19.03 10.91 5.14
C ASP A 229 19.93 11.92 4.41
N SER A 230 19.45 13.15 4.22
CA SER A 230 20.19 14.21 3.53
C SER A 230 20.65 15.28 4.52
N GLU A 231 21.69 16.04 4.18
CA GLU A 231 22.20 17.14 5.02
C GLU A 231 21.31 18.39 5.01
N GLU A 232 20.04 18.23 4.68
CA GLU A 232 19.07 19.32 4.62
C GLU A 232 18.72 19.81 6.02
N ALA A 233 18.23 21.05 6.09
CA ALA A 233 17.66 21.60 7.30
C ALA A 233 16.21 21.13 7.44
N THR A 234 15.71 21.05 8.66
CA THR A 234 14.26 20.97 8.92
C THR A 234 13.61 22.27 8.49
N TYR A 235 12.54 22.18 7.70
CA TYR A 235 11.82 23.34 7.18
C TYR A 235 10.50 23.48 7.92
N ILE A 236 10.17 24.70 8.37
CA ILE A 236 9.02 24.95 9.24
C ILE A 236 8.22 26.12 8.67
N TRP A 237 6.92 25.91 8.43
CA TRP A 237 5.96 26.95 8.08
C TRP A 237 4.96 27.14 9.21
N ARG A 238 4.89 28.37 9.72
CA ARG A 238 3.91 28.77 10.73
C ARG A 238 2.58 29.12 10.06
N ILE A 239 1.50 28.60 10.63
CA ILE A 239 0.14 28.72 10.09
C ILE A 239 -0.78 29.14 11.24
N ASN A 240 -1.65 30.12 11.02
CA ASN A 240 -2.63 30.50 12.02
C ASN A 240 -3.56 29.33 12.36
N LYS A 241 -4.03 29.24 13.60
CA LYS A 241 -4.97 28.20 14.06
C LYS A 241 -6.39 28.42 13.55
N SER A 242 -6.55 28.31 12.24
CA SER A 242 -7.83 28.40 11.53
C SER A 242 -7.86 27.33 10.43
N VAL A 243 -8.97 26.61 10.31
CA VAL A 243 -9.14 25.60 9.25
C VAL A 243 -9.05 26.22 7.86
N GLY A 244 -9.53 27.47 7.70
CA GLY A 244 -9.43 28.21 6.45
C GLY A 244 -7.98 28.55 6.09
N ASP A 245 -7.24 29.08 7.06
CA ASP A 245 -5.83 29.44 6.87
C ASP A 245 -4.97 28.20 6.62
N LEU A 246 -5.25 27.08 7.33
CA LEU A 246 -4.58 25.81 7.11
C LEU A 246 -4.76 25.31 5.68
N LYS A 247 -5.97 25.36 5.12
CA LYS A 247 -6.21 24.93 3.75
C LYS A 247 -5.42 25.78 2.74
N ILE A 248 -5.45 27.10 2.89
CA ILE A 248 -4.73 28.03 2.01
C ILE A 248 -3.22 27.83 2.11
N GLU A 249 -2.68 27.68 3.32
CA GLU A 249 -1.26 27.45 3.51
C GLU A 249 -0.81 26.08 3.00
N LEU A 250 -1.64 25.03 3.11
CA LEU A 250 -1.34 23.73 2.49
C LEU A 250 -1.20 23.82 0.96
N GLU A 251 -2.04 24.63 0.30
CA GLU A 251 -1.91 24.90 -1.13
C GLU A 251 -0.61 25.65 -1.44
N ARG A 252 -0.23 26.65 -0.64
CA ARG A 252 1.04 27.37 -0.80
C ARG A 252 2.26 26.48 -0.57
N ILE A 253 2.22 25.62 0.44
CA ILE A 253 3.29 24.69 0.77
C ILE A 253 3.50 23.68 -0.36
N ASN A 254 2.44 23.22 -1.02
CA ASN A 254 2.60 22.42 -2.25
C ASN A 254 3.44 23.18 -3.29
N GLU A 255 3.19 24.47 -3.48
CA GLU A 255 3.92 25.23 -4.49
C GLU A 255 5.36 25.51 -4.07
N TYR A 256 5.62 25.73 -2.78
CA TYR A 256 6.96 25.80 -2.22
C TYR A 256 7.74 24.50 -2.46
N VAL A 257 7.13 23.35 -2.20
CA VAL A 257 7.71 22.04 -2.47
C VAL A 257 8.00 21.87 -3.97
N ARG A 258 7.09 22.31 -4.85
CA ARG A 258 7.32 22.29 -6.31
C ARG A 258 8.50 23.16 -6.73
N VAL A 259 8.65 24.36 -6.14
CA VAL A 259 9.80 25.23 -6.40
C VAL A 259 11.10 24.56 -5.94
N ILE A 260 11.13 24.01 -4.72
CA ILE A 260 12.30 23.28 -4.18
C ILE A 260 12.69 22.14 -5.12
N ARG A 261 11.71 21.38 -5.64
CA ARG A 261 11.94 20.27 -6.55
C ARG A 261 12.46 20.72 -7.92
N ASN A 262 11.83 21.72 -8.53
CA ASN A 262 12.08 22.06 -9.94
C ASN A 262 13.24 23.04 -10.11
N GLN A 263 13.40 23.97 -9.17
CA GLN A 263 14.36 25.07 -9.23
C GLN A 263 15.48 24.93 -8.18
N GLY A 264 15.34 23.97 -7.26
CA GLY A 264 16.30 23.74 -6.20
C GLY A 264 16.05 24.60 -4.96
N ARG A 265 16.71 24.21 -3.87
CA ARG A 265 16.54 24.80 -2.53
C ARG A 265 16.97 26.25 -2.46
N LEU A 266 18.08 26.60 -3.13
CA LEU A 266 18.61 27.96 -3.11
C LEU A 266 17.59 28.97 -3.66
N ALA A 267 16.91 28.61 -4.75
CA ALA A 267 15.86 29.45 -5.35
C ALA A 267 14.68 29.68 -4.38
N TYR A 268 14.27 28.62 -3.67
CA TYR A 268 13.24 28.75 -2.64
C TYR A 268 13.71 29.64 -1.47
N LEU A 269 14.92 29.41 -0.94
CA LEU A 269 15.43 30.16 0.20
C LEU A 269 15.58 31.66 -0.08
N THR A 270 15.84 32.06 -1.33
CA THR A 270 15.88 33.48 -1.72
C THR A 270 14.50 34.15 -1.79
N SER A 271 13.43 33.37 -1.86
CA SER A 271 12.05 33.85 -2.00
C SER A 271 11.13 33.34 -0.88
N ALA A 272 11.72 32.88 0.23
CA ALA A 272 10.97 32.26 1.31
C ALA A 272 10.00 33.26 1.98
N PRO A 273 8.78 32.81 2.34
CA PRO A 273 7.78 33.69 2.94
C PRO A 273 8.14 34.06 4.39
N SER A 274 7.49 35.08 4.93
CA SER A 274 7.76 35.58 6.30
C SER A 274 7.38 34.59 7.41
N ASN A 275 6.49 33.64 7.12
CA ASN A 275 6.08 32.57 8.05
C ASN A 275 6.99 31.32 7.97
N PHE A 276 8.07 31.38 7.20
CA PHE A 276 9.02 30.28 7.05
C PHE A 276 10.23 30.43 7.98
N SER A 277 10.66 29.32 8.55
CA SER A 277 11.91 29.20 9.29
C SER A 277 12.56 27.83 9.01
N ARG A 278 13.81 27.67 9.44
CA ARG A 278 14.55 26.40 9.28
C ARG A 278 15.46 26.13 10.47
N ILE A 279 15.71 24.86 10.75
CA ILE A 279 16.64 24.40 11.79
C ILE A 279 17.80 23.67 11.10
N LEU A 280 19.01 24.20 11.26
CA LEU A 280 20.21 23.54 10.77
C LEU A 280 20.61 22.44 11.76
N HIS A 281 20.89 21.25 11.25
CA HIS A 281 21.33 20.13 12.06
C HIS A 281 22.82 20.24 12.38
N ASP A 282 23.19 19.89 13.61
CA ASP A 282 24.57 19.63 14.00
C ASP A 282 24.85 18.12 13.86
N TYR A 283 25.79 17.78 12.98
CA TYR A 283 26.18 16.40 12.70
C TYR A 283 27.48 15.98 13.39
N SER A 284 28.07 16.84 14.22
CA SER A 284 29.33 16.53 14.92
C SER A 284 29.17 15.42 15.95
N ASP A 285 28.01 15.39 16.64
CA ASP A 285 27.60 14.34 17.57
C ASP A 285 26.09 14.10 17.42
N GLU A 286 25.70 12.86 17.12
CA GLU A 286 24.31 12.51 16.81
C GLU A 286 23.35 12.80 17.99
N ARG A 287 23.76 12.53 19.23
CA ARG A 287 22.90 12.72 20.40
C ARG A 287 22.77 14.20 20.74
N LYS A 288 23.90 14.90 20.78
CA LYS A 288 23.94 16.33 21.06
C LYS A 288 23.21 17.11 19.97
N GLY A 289 23.44 16.77 18.71
CA GLY A 289 22.78 17.41 17.56
C GLY A 289 21.27 17.23 17.60
N PHE A 290 20.78 16.04 17.97
CA PHE A 290 19.35 15.82 18.18
C PHE A 290 18.78 16.64 19.32
N VAL A 291 19.46 16.74 20.46
CA VAL A 291 18.99 17.55 21.60
C VAL A 291 18.90 19.04 21.22
N ILE A 292 19.95 19.60 20.61
CA ILE A 292 19.95 21.00 20.14
C ILE A 292 18.82 21.24 19.14
N TRP A 293 18.66 20.33 18.18
CA TRP A 293 17.59 20.40 17.19
C TRP A 293 16.21 20.39 17.86
N LYS A 294 16.00 19.50 18.84
CA LYS A 294 14.74 19.36 19.56
C LYS A 294 14.42 20.62 20.34
N ASP A 295 15.38 21.14 21.12
CA ASP A 295 15.19 22.35 21.93
C ASP A 295 14.86 23.54 21.03
N THR A 296 15.58 23.69 19.90
CA THR A 296 15.32 24.74 18.90
C THR A 296 13.92 24.61 18.30
N LEU A 297 13.46 23.39 18.05
CA LEU A 297 12.14 23.13 17.49
C LEU A 297 11.03 23.50 18.49
N GLU A 298 11.18 23.07 19.75
CA GLU A 298 10.23 23.39 20.81
C GLU A 298 10.13 24.91 21.01
N GLU A 299 11.25 25.64 21.02
CA GLU A 299 11.27 27.11 21.10
C GLU A 299 10.48 27.80 19.98
N GLN A 300 10.43 27.22 18.77
CA GLN A 300 9.72 27.80 17.63
C GLN A 300 8.21 27.50 17.62
N ILE A 301 7.80 26.43 18.31
CA ILE A 301 6.42 25.92 18.35
C ILE A 301 5.63 26.45 19.57
N ILE A 302 6.32 26.88 20.62
CA ILE A 302 5.75 27.57 21.81
C ILE A 302 4.95 28.82 21.41
#